data_AF-A0A225DD24-F1
#
_entry.id   AF-A0A225DD24-F1
#
_cell.length_a   1.000
_cell.length_b   1.000
_cell.length_c   1.000
_cell.angle_alpha   90.00
_cell.angle_beta   90.00
_cell.angle_gamma   90.00
#
_symmetry.space_group_name_H-M   'P 1'
#
loop_
_entity.id
_entity.type
_entity.pdbx_description
1 polymer ?
#
loop_
_entity_poly.entity_id
_entity_poly.type
_entity_poly.pdbx_seq_one_letter_code
_entity_poly.pdbx_strand_id
1 'polypeptide(L)'
;MNDNPAPDKREKLIGRVLSSSVVIEEHLTVGLSKFLEANGLTPEFREVVKEFVGPVIEVLHGLEGDVIDFARSVSKDNVVELTLVDSTKESDWDMER
;
A
#
# COMPACT_ATOMS: atom_id res chain seq x y z
N MET A 1 -10.54 -21.29 13.49
CA MET A 1 -9.28 -21.28 12.73
C MET A 1 -9.25 -19.97 11.96
N ASN A 2 -8.13 -19.23 11.98
CA ASN A 2 -8.02 -17.99 11.23
C ASN A 2 -7.61 -18.36 9.81
N ASP A 3 -8.60 -18.53 8.92
CA ASP A 3 -8.42 -19.00 7.54
C ASP A 3 -7.91 -17.89 6.61
N ASN A 4 -7.03 -17.02 7.11
CA ASN A 4 -6.43 -16.00 6.27
C ASN A 4 -5.22 -16.61 5.56
N PRO A 5 -5.25 -16.77 4.22
CA PRO A 5 -4.11 -17.32 3.50
C PRO A 5 -2.88 -16.44 3.73
N ALA A 6 -1.71 -17.08 3.86
CA ALA A 6 -0.47 -16.35 4.02
C ALA A 6 -0.22 -15.46 2.78
N PRO A 7 0.19 -14.20 2.97
CA PRO A 7 0.28 -13.26 1.85
C PRO A 7 1.29 -13.71 0.80
N ASP A 8 0.92 -13.50 -0.46
CA ASP A 8 1.76 -13.86 -1.61
C ASP A 8 3.02 -12.96 -1.70
N LYS A 9 3.94 -13.27 -2.62
CA LYS A 9 5.19 -12.49 -2.76
C LYS A 9 4.94 -11.02 -3.12
N ARG A 10 3.84 -10.71 -3.82
CA ARG A 10 3.47 -9.34 -4.23
C ARG A 10 2.87 -8.58 -3.06
N GLU A 11 1.98 -9.20 -2.29
CA GLU A 11 1.40 -8.60 -1.08
C GLU A 11 2.48 -8.26 -0.04
N LYS A 12 3.48 -9.14 0.12
CA LYS A 12 4.66 -8.86 0.97
C LYS A 12 5.49 -7.68 0.46
N LEU A 13 5.65 -7.54 -0.86
CA LEU A 13 6.38 -6.43 -1.47
C LEU A 13 5.63 -5.11 -1.27
N ILE A 14 4.32 -5.11 -1.53
CA ILE A 14 3.42 -3.96 -1.29
C ILE A 14 3.53 -3.52 0.18
N GLY A 15 3.33 -4.44 1.13
CA GLY A 15 3.44 -4.14 2.55
C GLY A 15 4.80 -3.58 2.95
N ARG A 16 5.89 -4.09 2.36
CA ARG A 16 7.25 -3.61 2.63
C ARG A 16 7.48 -2.20 2.08
N VAL A 17 7.02 -1.89 0.88
CA VAL A 17 7.19 -0.55 0.28
C VAL A 17 6.41 0.48 1.11
N LEU A 18 5.14 0.21 1.40
CA LEU A 18 4.31 1.10 2.22
C LEU A 18 4.93 1.33 3.62
N SER A 19 5.37 0.26 4.28
CA SER A 19 5.99 0.36 5.60
C SER A 19 7.32 1.11 5.56
N SER A 20 8.13 0.90 4.52
CA SER A 20 9.41 1.60 4.36
C SER A 20 9.20 3.08 4.10
N SER A 21 8.18 3.45 3.31
CA SER A 21 7.83 4.85 3.02
C SER A 21 7.57 5.63 4.32
N VAL A 22 6.70 5.10 5.18
CA VAL A 22 6.37 5.70 6.48
C VAL A 22 7.60 5.86 7.37
N VAL A 23 8.45 4.82 7.47
CA VAL A 23 9.67 4.88 8.28
C VAL A 23 10.65 5.93 7.76
N ILE A 24 10.82 6.03 6.44
CA ILE A 24 11.71 7.02 5.83
C ILE A 24 11.18 8.42 6.08
N GLU A 25 9.87 8.65 5.91
CA GLU A 25 9.24 9.95 6.17
C GLU A 25 9.42 10.37 7.64
N GLU A 26 9.18 9.48 8.60
CA GLU A 26 9.41 9.76 10.03
C GLU A 26 10.87 10.14 10.30
N HIS A 27 11.81 9.47 9.65
CA HIS A 27 13.23 9.77 9.80
C HIS A 27 13.61 11.14 9.23
N LEU A 28 13.08 11.49 8.05
CA LEU A 28 13.36 12.76 7.38
C LEU A 28 12.68 13.95 8.06
N THR A 29 11.56 13.73 8.75
CA THR A 29 10.82 14.80 9.43
C THR A 29 11.23 14.90 10.90
N VAL A 30 10.88 13.90 11.71
CA VAL A 30 11.06 13.91 13.16
C VAL A 30 12.52 13.62 13.52
N GLY A 31 13.11 12.59 12.90
CA GLY A 31 14.50 12.19 13.17
C GLY A 31 15.48 13.30 12.86
N LEU A 32 15.39 13.86 11.65
CA LEU A 32 16.24 14.94 11.19
C LEU A 32 16.03 16.22 12.02
N SER A 33 14.80 16.61 12.32
CA SER A 33 14.54 17.80 13.15
C SER A 33 15.18 17.67 14.54
N LYS A 34 15.05 16.50 15.19
CA LYS A 34 15.68 16.22 16.49
C LYS A 34 17.20 16.20 16.38
N PHE A 35 17.75 15.62 15.31
CA PHE A 35 19.18 15.60 15.06
C PHE A 35 19.74 17.02 14.93
N LEU A 36 19.10 17.88 14.13
CA LEU A 36 19.55 19.26 13.93
C LEU A 36 19.45 20.07 15.24
N GLU A 37 18.40 19.84 16.03
CA GLU A 37 18.24 20.46 17.35
C GLU A 37 19.34 20.04 18.33
N ALA A 38 19.65 18.74 18.39
CA ALA A 38 20.70 18.20 19.25
C ALA A 38 22.09 18.75 18.90
N ASN A 39 22.30 19.17 17.63
CA ASN A 39 23.53 19.81 17.17
C ASN A 39 23.51 21.35 17.31
N GLY A 40 22.48 21.92 17.97
CA GLY A 40 22.42 23.34 18.28
C GLY A 40 22.10 24.24 17.08
N LEU A 41 21.51 23.71 16.01
CA LEU A 41 21.20 24.51 14.84
C LEU A 41 20.00 25.42 15.08
N THR A 42 20.06 26.62 14.48
CA THR A 42 19.01 27.63 14.67
C THR A 42 17.67 27.15 14.09
N PRO A 43 16.53 27.63 14.61
CA PRO A 43 15.22 27.35 14.03
C PRO A 43 15.14 27.65 12.52
N GLU A 44 15.72 28.75 12.07
CA GLU A 44 15.70 29.18 10.67
C GLU A 44 16.43 28.17 9.77
N PHE A 45 17.60 27.69 10.21
CA PHE A 45 18.32 26.66 9.46
C PHE A 45 17.56 25.34 9.42
N ARG A 46 16.88 24.98 10.51
CA ARG A 46 16.03 23.77 10.55
C ARG A 46 14.87 23.85 9.55
N GLU A 47 14.25 25.03 9.37
CA GLU A 47 13.22 25.23 8.35
C GLU A 47 13.78 25.09 6.93
N VAL A 48 14.96 25.65 6.65
CA VAL A 48 15.63 25.48 5.34
C VAL A 48 15.89 24.00 5.04
N VAL A 49 16.31 23.22 6.04
CA VAL A 49 16.51 21.77 5.85
C VAL A 49 15.19 21.04 5.62
N LYS A 50 14.10 21.43 6.29
CA LYS A 50 12.76 20.87 6.03
C LYS A 50 12.30 21.15 4.60
N GLU A 51 12.48 22.39 4.12
CA GLU A 51 12.18 22.75 2.73
C GLU A 51 13.04 21.94 1.75
N PHE A 52 14.31 21.70 2.07
CA PHE A 52 15.21 20.89 1.25
C PHE A 52 14.77 19.42 1.13
N VAL A 53 14.27 18.81 2.21
CA VAL A 53 13.80 17.41 2.18
C VAL A 53 12.37 17.25 1.67
N GLY A 54 11.59 18.33 1.59
CA GLY A 54 10.20 18.33 1.12
C GLY A 54 9.97 17.57 -0.19
N PRO A 55 10.75 17.82 -1.26
CA PRO A 55 10.61 17.10 -2.52
C PRO A 55 10.82 15.58 -2.41
N VAL A 56 11.65 15.12 -1.46
CA VAL A 56 11.85 13.68 -1.23
C VAL A 56 10.61 13.07 -0.58
N ILE A 57 9.97 13.79 0.34
CA ILE A 57 8.72 13.36 0.98
C ILE A 57 7.59 13.30 -0.06
N GLU A 58 7.50 14.28 -0.96
CA GLU A 58 6.51 14.26 -2.05
C GLU A 58 6.68 13.03 -2.96
N VAL A 59 7.92 12.65 -3.28
CA VAL A 59 8.21 11.43 -4.05
C VAL A 59 7.77 10.17 -3.29
N LEU A 60 7.96 10.12 -1.96
CA LEU A 60 7.50 9.00 -1.13
C LEU A 60 5.98 8.88 -1.13
N HIS A 61 5.26 9.99 -1.02
CA HIS A 61 3.79 10.01 -1.11
C HIS A 61 3.28 9.59 -2.49
N GLY A 62 3.95 10.02 -3.56
CA GLY A 62 3.64 9.57 -4.92
C GLY A 62 3.80 8.06 -5.07
N LEU A 63 4.92 7.51 -4.60
CA LEU A 63 5.18 6.06 -4.62
C LEU A 63 4.16 5.28 -3.78
N GLU A 64 3.77 5.80 -2.62
CA GLU A 64 2.73 5.20 -1.80
C GLU A 64 1.39 5.13 -2.54
N GLY A 65 0.99 6.23 -3.19
CA GLY A 65 -0.20 6.30 -4.03
C GLY A 65 -0.17 5.26 -5.16
N ASP A 66 0.92 5.20 -5.92
CA ASP A 66 1.09 4.25 -7.02
C ASP A 66 0.98 2.79 -6.55
N VAL A 67 1.55 2.47 -5.39
CA VAL A 67 1.50 1.13 -4.81
C VAL A 67 0.09 0.77 -4.32
N ILE A 68 -0.63 1.73 -3.72
CA ILE A 68 -2.03 1.54 -3.32
C ILE A 68 -2.92 1.30 -4.54
N ASP A 69 -2.74 2.08 -5.60
CA ASP A 69 -3.52 1.93 -6.83
C ASP A 69 -3.19 0.62 -7.55
N PHE A 70 -1.93 0.20 -7.55
CA PHE A 70 -1.53 -1.13 -8.01
C PHE A 70 -2.15 -2.26 -7.17
N ALA A 71 -2.15 -2.15 -5.84
CA ALA A 71 -2.77 -3.15 -4.97
C ALA A 71 -4.29 -3.27 -5.25
N ARG A 72 -4.95 -2.14 -5.50
CA ARG A 72 -6.38 -2.10 -5.86
C ARG A 72 -6.66 -2.68 -7.24
N SER A 73 -5.80 -2.46 -8.24
CA SER A 73 -6.01 -3.02 -9.58
C SER A 73 -5.90 -4.55 -9.55
N VAL A 74 -4.87 -5.08 -8.88
CA VAL A 74 -4.69 -6.52 -8.70
C VAL A 74 -5.87 -7.15 -7.94
N SER A 75 -6.40 -6.45 -6.93
CA SER A 75 -7.60 -6.92 -6.22
C SER A 75 -8.86 -6.93 -7.09
N LYS A 76 -8.99 -6.03 -8.07
CA LYS A 76 -10.14 -5.99 -8.98
C LYS A 76 -10.07 -7.11 -10.02
N ASP A 77 -8.89 -7.40 -10.55
CA ASP A 77 -8.70 -8.46 -11.53
C ASP A 77 -8.97 -9.85 -10.95
N ASN A 78 -8.71 -10.06 -9.65
CA ASN A 78 -9.05 -11.31 -8.95
C ASN A 78 -10.55 -11.49 -8.65
N VAL A 79 -11.41 -10.47 -8.85
CA VAL A 79 -12.87 -10.58 -8.64
C VAL A 79 -13.59 -11.07 -9.92
N VAL A 80 -12.93 -11.11 -11.08
CA VAL A 80 -13.57 -11.42 -12.36
C VAL A 80 -13.76 -12.93 -12.63
N GLU A 81 -13.23 -13.83 -11.80
CA GLU A 81 -13.35 -15.30 -12.03
C GLU A 81 -14.48 -16.02 -11.28
N LEU A 82 -15.34 -15.34 -10.51
CA LEU A 82 -16.38 -16.00 -9.69
C LEU A 82 -17.84 -15.84 -10.14
N THR A 83 -18.08 -15.25 -11.32
CA THR A 83 -19.43 -15.21 -11.90
C THR A 83 -19.37 -15.69 -13.34
N LEU A 84 -19.49 -17.00 -13.55
CA LEU A 84 -20.04 -17.66 -14.75
C LEU A 84 -20.00 -19.20 -14.58
N VAL A 85 -20.57 -19.73 -13.49
CA VAL A 85 -21.07 -21.12 -13.51
C VAL A 85 -22.43 -21.12 -12.82
N ASP A 86 -23.41 -20.52 -13.48
CA ASP A 86 -24.79 -20.89 -13.26
C ASP A 86 -25.50 -20.93 -14.61
N SER A 87 -26.28 -21.99 -14.83
CA SER A 87 -27.05 -22.32 -16.04
C SER A 87 -26.40 -23.31 -17.02
N THR A 88 -26.36 -24.60 -16.68
CA THR A 88 -26.82 -25.60 -17.65
C THR A 88 -27.75 -26.61 -16.97
N LYS A 89 -29.05 -26.32 -17.11
CA LYS A 89 -30.22 -27.20 -17.11
C LYS A 89 -29.98 -28.67 -16.73
N GLU A 90 -30.64 -29.09 -15.65
CA GLU A 90 -31.42 -30.34 -15.67
C GLU A 90 -32.63 -30.16 -14.74
N SER A 91 -33.67 -29.50 -15.29
CA SER A 91 -35.03 -29.72 -14.82
C SER A 91 -35.43 -31.10 -15.34
N ASP A 92 -35.31 -32.11 -14.50
CA ASP A 92 -35.90 -33.43 -14.75
C ASP A 92 -36.90 -33.72 -13.63
N TRP A 93 -38.01 -32.97 -13.68
CA TRP A 93 -39.28 -33.40 -13.10
C TRP A 93 -40.22 -33.69 -14.27
N ASP A 94 -40.62 -34.96 -14.32
CA ASP A 94 -41.73 -35.56 -15.07
C ASP A 94 -41.60 -35.71 -16.59
N MET A 95 -41.38 -36.96 -17.05
CA MET A 95 -42.36 -37.66 -17.89
C MET A 95 -42.08 -39.17 -18.06
N GLU A 96 -43.07 -39.97 -17.65
CA GLU A 96 -43.49 -41.24 -18.27
C GLU A 96 -42.61 -42.50 -18.18
N ARG A 97 -42.87 -43.33 -17.15
CA ARG A 97 -43.58 -44.63 -17.29
C ARG A 97 -43.76 -45.36 -15.96
#